data_AF-A0A674JK31-F1
#
_entry.id   AF-A0A674JK31-F1
#
_cell.length_a   1.000
_cell.length_b   1.000
_cell.length_c   1.000
_cell.angle_alpha   90.00
_cell.angle_beta   90.00
_cell.angle_gamma   90.00
#
_symmetry.space_group_name_H-M   'P 1'
#
loop_
_entity.id
_entity.type
_entity.pdbx_description
1 polymer ?
#
loop_
_entity_poly.entity_id
_entity_poly.type
_entity_poly.pdbx_seq_one_letter_code
_entity_poly.pdbx_strand_id
1 'polypeptide(L)'
;MMNIFVGFVIVTFQEQGEQEYKNCELDKNQRQCVEYALKARPLRRYIPKNPYQYKFWYMVNSTGFEYIMFVLIMLNTLCLAMQHYGQSKLFNDAMDILNMVFTGVFTVEMVLKLIAFKPKGYFSDAWNAFDSLIVIGSIVDVVLSEADNSEDSARISITFFRLFRVMRLVKLLSRGEGIRTLLWTFIKSFQALPYVALLIAMLFFIYAVIGMQVFGKVAMRDNNQINRNNNFQTFPQAVLLLFRCATGEAWQEIMLACLPGKRCDPESDYSPGEEFTCGSNFSIIYFISFYMLCAFLIINLFVAVIMDNFDYLTRDWSILGPHHLDEFKRIWSEYDPEAKGRIKHLDVVTLLRRIQPPLGFGKLCPHRVACKRLVAMNMPLNSDGTVMFNATLFALVRTALKIKTEGNLEQANEELRAVIKKIWKKTSMKLLDQVVPPAGDDEVTVGKFYATFLIQDYFRKFKKRKEQGLVGKYPAKNTTIALQ
;
A
#
# COMPACT_ATOMS: atom_id res chain seq x y z
N MET A 1 4.52 -34.54 1.97
CA MET A 1 5.69 -34.07 2.74
C MET A 1 5.82 -32.55 2.72
N MET A 2 5.96 -31.89 1.56
CA MET A 2 6.12 -30.41 1.48
C MET A 2 4.99 -29.62 2.17
N ASN A 3 3.73 -30.00 1.96
CA ASN A 3 2.58 -29.33 2.62
C ASN A 3 2.60 -29.46 4.15
N ILE A 4 3.10 -30.58 4.68
CA ILE A 4 3.20 -30.82 6.12
C ILE A 4 4.30 -29.93 6.70
N PHE A 5 5.44 -29.83 6.02
CA PHE A 5 6.54 -28.95 6.43
C PHE A 5 6.10 -27.48 6.43
N VAL A 6 5.51 -27.00 5.34
CA VAL A 6 5.03 -25.61 5.24
C VAL A 6 3.97 -25.34 6.31
N GLY A 7 3.01 -26.26 6.50
CA GLY A 7 1.99 -26.14 7.55
C GLY A 7 2.58 -26.07 8.96
N PHE A 8 3.56 -26.93 9.26
CA PHE A 8 4.25 -26.93 10.56
C PHE A 8 4.97 -25.60 10.82
N VAL A 9 5.72 -25.07 9.84
CA VAL A 9 6.43 -23.79 10.00
C VAL A 9 5.43 -22.66 10.24
N ILE A 10 4.34 -22.60 9.46
CA ILE A 10 3.29 -21.57 9.66
C ILE A 10 2.70 -21.64 11.07
N VAL A 11 2.30 -22.83 11.54
CA VAL A 11 1.70 -23.01 12.87
C VAL A 11 2.68 -22.62 13.98
N THR A 12 3.94 -23.01 13.85
CA THR A 12 4.95 -22.72 14.88
C THR A 12 5.23 -21.22 14.98
N PHE A 13 5.28 -20.51 13.84
CA PHE A 13 5.41 -19.05 13.82
C PHE A 13 4.16 -18.35 14.36
N GLN A 14 2.95 -18.89 14.10
CA GLN A 14 1.71 -18.39 14.70
C GLN A 14 1.72 -18.51 16.22
N GLU A 15 2.11 -19.66 16.75
CA GLU A 15 2.22 -19.87 18.20
C GLU A 15 3.20 -18.89 18.84
N GLN A 16 4.34 -18.63 18.21
CA GLN A 16 5.30 -17.61 18.70
C GLN A 16 4.70 -16.21 18.71
N GLY A 17 3.99 -15.82 17.65
CA GLY A 17 3.31 -14.53 17.59
C GLY A 17 2.20 -14.37 18.63
N GLU A 18 1.47 -15.44 18.95
CA GLU A 18 0.41 -15.43 19.96
C GLU A 18 0.96 -15.38 21.40
N GLN A 19 2.13 -15.98 21.66
CA GLN A 19 2.77 -15.98 22.98
C GLN A 19 3.14 -14.58 23.47
N GLU A 20 3.52 -13.66 22.57
CA GLU A 20 3.77 -12.26 22.93
C GLU A 20 2.53 -11.52 23.47
N TYR A 21 1.33 -12.04 23.22
CA TYR A 21 0.07 -11.34 23.47
C TYR A 21 -0.81 -11.94 24.56
N LYS A 22 -0.42 -13.07 25.18
CA LYS A 22 -1.23 -13.78 26.19
C LYS A 22 -1.63 -12.96 27.44
N ASN A 23 -1.06 -11.77 27.65
CA ASN A 23 -1.29 -10.94 28.86
C ASN A 23 -1.79 -9.50 28.60
N CYS A 24 -2.38 -9.21 27.43
CA CYS A 24 -2.92 -7.87 27.11
C CYS A 24 -4.44 -7.79 27.32
N GLU A 25 -4.92 -6.76 28.03
CA GLU A 25 -6.36 -6.48 28.23
C GLU A 25 -7.11 -6.10 26.93
N LEU A 26 -6.37 -5.61 25.92
CA LEU A 26 -6.92 -5.24 24.61
C LEU A 26 -6.61 -6.32 23.59
N ASP A 27 -7.62 -6.65 22.77
CA ASP A 27 -7.43 -7.59 21.66
C ASP A 27 -6.49 -7.00 20.57
N LYS A 28 -6.12 -7.83 19.58
CA LYS A 28 -5.21 -7.41 18.51
C LYS A 28 -5.80 -6.29 17.63
N ASN A 29 -7.08 -6.37 17.28
CA ASN A 29 -7.75 -5.39 16.41
C ASN A 29 -7.90 -4.02 17.10
N GLN A 30 -8.32 -4.02 18.36
CA GLN A 30 -8.37 -2.86 19.24
C GLN A 30 -7.01 -2.18 19.32
N ARG A 31 -5.93 -2.94 19.50
CA ARG A 31 -4.57 -2.37 19.53
C ARG A 31 -4.18 -1.73 18.21
N GLN A 32 -4.42 -2.39 17.08
CA GLN A 32 -4.13 -1.81 15.76
C GLN A 32 -4.92 -0.53 15.49
N CYS A 33 -6.22 -0.51 15.82
CA CYS A 33 -7.07 0.67 15.62
C CYS A 33 -6.70 1.83 16.57
N VAL A 34 -6.38 1.52 17.84
CA VAL A 34 -5.90 2.52 18.81
C VAL A 34 -4.54 3.08 18.41
N GLU A 35 -3.61 2.21 18.01
CA GLU A 35 -2.29 2.63 17.55
C GLU A 35 -2.39 3.55 16.33
N TYR A 36 -3.25 3.19 15.38
CA TYR A 36 -3.54 4.04 14.24
C TYR A 36 -4.09 5.39 14.68
N ALA A 37 -5.11 5.41 15.56
CA ALA A 37 -5.73 6.66 16.02
C ALA A 37 -4.75 7.58 16.77
N LEU A 38 -3.81 7.01 17.54
CA LEU A 38 -2.78 7.76 18.26
C LEU A 38 -1.68 8.30 17.33
N LYS A 39 -1.30 7.54 16.30
CA LYS A 39 -0.21 7.91 15.37
C LYS A 39 -0.68 8.70 14.16
N ALA A 40 -1.98 8.69 13.86
CA ALA A 40 -2.54 9.35 12.70
C ALA A 40 -2.26 10.86 12.72
N ARG A 41 -2.12 11.42 11.51
CA ARG A 41 -1.97 12.86 11.30
C ARG A 41 -2.99 13.33 10.27
N PRO A 42 -3.50 14.55 10.40
CA PRO A 42 -4.42 15.12 9.41
C PRO A 42 -3.73 15.19 8.05
N LEU A 43 -4.47 14.82 7.00
CA LEU A 43 -3.98 14.88 5.63
C LEU A 43 -4.11 16.31 5.11
N ARG A 44 -2.99 16.88 4.62
CA ARG A 44 -3.01 18.20 3.99
C ARG A 44 -3.55 18.09 2.57
N ARG A 45 -4.62 18.81 2.27
CA ARG A 45 -5.18 18.93 0.92
C ARG A 45 -4.82 20.29 0.34
N TYR A 46 -4.04 20.30 -0.74
CA TYR A 46 -3.72 21.55 -1.42
C TYR A 46 -4.96 22.09 -2.13
N ILE A 47 -5.44 23.26 -1.71
CA ILE A 47 -6.50 24.03 -2.38
C ILE A 47 -5.92 25.39 -2.77
N PRO A 48 -5.91 25.74 -4.06
CA PRO A 48 -5.38 27.03 -4.50
C PRO A 48 -6.31 28.18 -4.10
N LYS A 49 -5.72 29.32 -3.70
CA LYS A 49 -6.46 30.53 -3.34
C LYS A 49 -6.88 31.37 -4.56
N ASN A 50 -6.09 31.31 -5.63
CA ASN A 50 -6.33 32.10 -6.83
C ASN A 50 -7.50 31.52 -7.64
N PRO A 51 -8.52 32.33 -8.03
CA PRO A 51 -9.70 31.83 -8.74
C PRO A 51 -9.38 31.13 -10.07
N TYR A 52 -8.43 31.64 -10.84
CA TYR A 52 -8.00 31.02 -12.10
C TYR A 52 -7.35 29.65 -11.87
N GLN A 53 -6.44 29.57 -10.89
CA GLN A 53 -5.80 28.31 -10.50
C GLN A 53 -6.83 27.30 -9.95
N TYR A 54 -7.84 27.78 -9.21
CA TYR A 54 -8.93 26.96 -8.70
C TYR A 54 -9.76 26.33 -9.82
N LYS A 55 -10.03 27.04 -10.93
CA LYS A 55 -10.70 26.45 -12.10
C LYS A 55 -9.93 25.25 -12.67
N PHE A 56 -8.61 25.38 -12.83
CA PHE A 56 -7.76 24.27 -13.28
C PHE A 56 -7.73 23.13 -12.28
N TRP A 57 -7.57 23.44 -10.98
CA TRP A 57 -7.59 22.44 -9.92
C TRP A 57 -8.92 21.68 -9.85
N TYR A 58 -10.04 22.38 -10.01
CA TYR A 58 -11.37 21.77 -10.04
C TYR A 58 -11.54 20.84 -11.25
N MET A 59 -11.09 21.27 -12.42
CA MET A 59 -11.12 20.45 -13.64
C MET A 59 -10.28 19.18 -13.49
N VAL A 60 -9.03 19.31 -13.05
CA VAL A 60 -8.08 18.19 -12.90
C VAL A 60 -8.51 17.20 -11.83
N ASN A 61 -9.15 17.66 -10.75
CA ASN A 61 -9.66 16.82 -9.67
C ASN A 61 -11.11 16.32 -9.92
N SER A 62 -11.67 16.56 -11.11
CA SER A 62 -13.00 16.06 -11.46
C SER A 62 -12.95 14.59 -11.85
N THR A 63 -13.97 13.83 -11.45
CA THR A 63 -14.10 12.41 -11.82
C THR A 63 -14.16 12.21 -13.34
N GLY A 64 -14.78 13.15 -14.06
CA GLY A 64 -14.83 13.13 -15.52
C GLY A 64 -13.45 13.20 -16.17
N PHE A 65 -12.58 14.10 -15.70
CA PHE A 65 -11.19 14.18 -16.19
C PHE A 65 -10.42 12.89 -15.90
N GLU A 66 -10.58 12.30 -14.71
CA GLU A 66 -9.97 11.02 -14.37
C GLU A 66 -10.40 9.89 -15.31
N TYR A 67 -11.70 9.76 -15.60
CA TYR A 67 -12.21 8.76 -16.54
C TYR A 67 -11.70 8.99 -17.97
N ILE A 68 -11.67 10.23 -18.45
CA ILE A 68 -11.13 10.55 -19.79
C ILE A 68 -9.67 10.11 -19.89
N MET A 69 -8.85 10.47 -18.90
CA MET A 69 -7.44 10.08 -18.89
C MET A 69 -7.27 8.57 -18.81
N PHE A 70 -8.11 7.88 -18.02
CA PHE A 70 -8.09 6.42 -17.94
C PHE A 70 -8.40 5.76 -19.28
N VAL A 71 -9.45 6.20 -19.98
CA VAL A 71 -9.82 5.69 -21.31
C VAL A 71 -8.70 5.93 -22.32
N LEU A 72 -8.04 7.10 -22.29
CA LEU A 72 -6.93 7.41 -23.19
C LEU A 72 -5.70 6.52 -22.94
N ILE A 73 -5.42 6.16 -21.68
CA ILE A 73 -4.37 5.18 -21.36
C ILE A 73 -4.76 3.80 -21.92
N MET A 74 -6.00 3.36 -21.75
CA MET A 74 -6.48 2.08 -22.30
C MET A 74 -6.37 2.03 -23.83
N LEU A 75 -6.75 3.10 -24.53
CA LEU A 75 -6.60 3.21 -25.98
C LEU A 75 -5.13 3.17 -26.40
N ASN A 76 -4.24 3.85 -25.66
CA ASN A 76 -2.80 3.79 -25.95
C ASN A 76 -2.24 2.38 -25.76
N THR A 77 -2.66 1.66 -24.71
CA THR A 77 -2.31 0.25 -24.49
C THR A 77 -2.72 -0.64 -25.66
N LEU A 78 -3.94 -0.46 -26.17
CA LEU A 78 -4.43 -1.20 -27.33
C LEU A 78 -3.61 -0.90 -28.59
N CYS A 79 -3.23 0.37 -28.80
CA CYS A 79 -2.36 0.76 -29.92
C CYS A 79 -1.01 0.03 -29.87
N LEU A 80 -0.38 -0.06 -28.69
CA LEU A 80 0.86 -0.81 -28.51
C LEU A 80 0.66 -2.31 -28.77
N ALA A 81 -0.46 -2.89 -28.33
CA ALA A 81 -0.75 -4.30 -28.52
C ALA A 81 -1.05 -4.70 -29.98
N MET A 82 -1.48 -3.76 -30.83
CA MET A 82 -1.76 -4.00 -32.24
C MET A 82 -0.50 -4.08 -33.12
N GLN A 83 0.67 -3.67 -32.61
CA GLN A 83 1.94 -3.76 -33.31
C GLN A 83 2.36 -5.22 -33.53
N HIS A 84 2.74 -5.60 -34.74
CA HIS A 84 3.12 -6.95 -35.14
C HIS A 84 4.25 -6.94 -36.18
N TYR A 85 4.94 -8.06 -36.33
CA TYR A 85 6.03 -8.22 -37.29
C TYR A 85 5.49 -8.27 -38.73
N GLY A 86 6.13 -7.56 -39.66
CA GLY A 86 5.74 -7.55 -41.08
C GLY A 86 4.61 -6.58 -41.45
N GLN A 87 4.40 -5.52 -40.64
CA GLN A 87 3.36 -4.52 -40.87
C GLN A 87 3.57 -3.68 -42.13
N SER A 88 2.46 -3.24 -42.74
CA SER A 88 2.50 -2.28 -43.84
C SER A 88 3.05 -0.93 -43.37
N LYS A 89 3.77 -0.24 -44.26
CA LYS A 89 4.36 1.08 -43.94
C LYS A 89 3.30 2.08 -43.49
N LEU A 90 2.14 2.10 -44.14
CA LEU A 90 1.02 2.97 -43.78
C LEU A 90 0.49 2.70 -42.36
N PHE A 91 0.48 1.44 -41.92
CA PHE A 91 0.07 1.11 -40.56
C PHE A 91 1.10 1.60 -39.53
N ASN A 92 2.40 1.46 -39.82
CA ASN A 92 3.46 1.97 -38.95
C ASN A 92 3.38 3.49 -38.81
N ASP A 93 3.26 4.20 -39.92
CA ASP A 93 3.14 5.67 -39.94
C ASP A 93 1.91 6.13 -39.14
N ALA A 94 0.75 5.46 -39.32
CA ALA A 94 -0.45 5.75 -38.55
C ALA A 94 -0.26 5.51 -37.04
N MET A 95 0.47 4.45 -36.67
CA MET A 95 0.74 4.12 -35.26
C MET A 95 1.70 5.12 -34.62
N ASP A 96 2.68 5.64 -35.36
CA ASP A 96 3.60 6.68 -34.88
C ASP A 96 2.88 8.03 -34.70
N ILE A 97 1.98 8.41 -35.61
CA ILE A 97 1.12 9.59 -35.44
C ILE A 97 0.27 9.46 -34.17
N LEU A 98 -0.37 8.31 -33.96
CA LEU A 98 -1.16 8.06 -32.74
C LEU A 98 -0.30 8.16 -31.48
N ASN A 99 0.91 7.59 -31.50
CA ASN A 99 1.85 7.68 -30.38
C ASN A 99 2.24 9.13 -30.08
N MET A 100 2.43 9.97 -31.09
CA MET A 100 2.68 11.40 -30.95
C MET A 100 1.48 12.12 -30.32
N VAL A 101 0.26 11.83 -30.78
CA VAL A 101 -0.98 12.39 -30.23
C VAL A 101 -1.15 12.03 -28.75
N PHE A 102 -0.97 10.76 -28.37
CA PHE A 102 -1.05 10.35 -26.97
C PHE A 102 0.01 11.04 -26.10
N THR A 103 1.23 11.19 -26.63
CA THR A 103 2.30 11.92 -25.93
C THR A 103 1.87 13.36 -25.68
N GLY A 104 1.38 14.06 -26.70
CA GLY A 104 0.88 15.43 -26.59
C GLY A 104 -0.24 15.57 -25.54
N VAL A 105 -1.22 14.67 -25.55
CA VAL A 105 -2.31 14.66 -24.57
C VAL A 105 -1.77 14.48 -23.14
N PHE A 106 -0.86 13.53 -22.90
CA PHE A 106 -0.28 13.33 -21.57
C PHE A 106 0.64 14.49 -21.13
N THR A 107 1.29 15.17 -22.08
CA THR A 107 2.02 16.40 -21.79
C THR A 107 1.06 17.52 -21.37
N VAL A 108 -0.08 17.68 -22.04
CA VAL A 108 -1.12 18.64 -21.64
C VAL A 108 -1.66 18.30 -20.26
N GLU A 109 -1.93 17.01 -19.98
CA GLU A 109 -2.33 16.53 -18.64
C GLU A 109 -1.32 16.96 -17.57
N MET A 110 -0.02 16.74 -17.82
CA MET A 110 1.07 17.12 -16.93
C MET A 110 1.10 18.64 -16.69
N VAL A 111 0.99 19.45 -17.75
CA VAL A 111 1.00 20.91 -17.66
C VAL A 111 -0.20 21.42 -16.86
N LEU A 112 -1.41 20.90 -17.11
CA LEU A 112 -2.61 21.26 -16.37
C LEU A 112 -2.46 20.93 -14.87
N LYS A 113 -1.93 19.76 -14.54
CA LYS A 113 -1.63 19.37 -13.14
C LYS A 113 -0.56 20.27 -12.50
N LEU A 114 0.50 20.63 -13.24
CA LEU A 114 1.55 21.54 -12.74
C LEU A 114 0.99 22.94 -12.44
N ILE A 115 0.10 23.47 -13.28
CA ILE A 115 -0.59 24.74 -13.04
C ILE A 115 -1.52 24.62 -11.83
N ALA A 116 -2.29 23.53 -11.74
CA ALA A 116 -3.24 23.29 -10.65
C ALA A 116 -2.56 23.17 -9.28
N PHE A 117 -1.51 22.35 -9.15
CA PHE A 117 -0.88 22.02 -7.86
C PHE A 117 0.37 22.84 -7.53
N LYS A 118 0.91 23.60 -8.50
CA LYS A 118 2.28 24.16 -8.49
C LYS A 118 3.35 23.06 -8.45
N PRO A 119 4.60 23.33 -8.90
CA PRO A 119 5.66 22.32 -8.91
C PRO A 119 5.87 21.65 -7.54
N LYS A 120 5.87 22.43 -6.46
CA LYS A 120 6.05 21.90 -5.10
C LYS A 120 4.92 20.95 -4.66
N GLY A 121 3.67 21.23 -5.05
CA GLY A 121 2.54 20.36 -4.72
C GLY A 121 2.49 19.13 -5.61
N TYR A 122 2.82 19.28 -6.89
CA TYR A 122 2.85 18.21 -7.88
C TYR A 122 3.89 17.13 -7.55
N PHE A 123 5.14 17.53 -7.30
CA PHE A 123 6.24 16.59 -6.97
C PHE A 123 6.19 16.05 -5.54
N SER A 124 5.26 16.53 -4.70
CA SER A 124 5.02 15.94 -3.38
C SER A 124 4.31 14.59 -3.45
N ASP A 125 3.62 14.29 -4.56
CA ASP A 125 3.02 12.98 -4.80
C ASP A 125 3.94 12.15 -5.69
N ALA A 126 4.43 11.03 -5.16
CA ALA A 126 5.35 10.13 -5.86
C ALA A 126 4.76 9.62 -7.18
N TRP A 127 3.43 9.46 -7.27
CA TRP A 127 2.78 9.00 -8.50
C TRP A 127 2.75 10.06 -9.58
N ASN A 128 2.54 11.34 -9.22
CA ASN A 128 2.66 12.45 -10.16
C ASN A 128 4.11 12.63 -10.62
N ALA A 129 5.09 12.48 -9.72
CA ALA A 129 6.50 12.50 -10.08
C ALA A 129 6.85 11.37 -11.08
N PHE A 130 6.36 10.16 -10.83
CA PHE A 130 6.54 9.03 -11.74
C PHE A 130 5.85 9.24 -13.11
N ASP A 131 4.61 9.73 -13.12
CA ASP A 131 3.90 10.09 -14.36
C ASP A 131 4.68 11.14 -15.17
N SER A 132 5.30 12.13 -14.50
CA SER A 132 6.11 13.14 -15.17
C SER A 132 7.38 12.57 -15.78
N LEU A 133 8.03 11.59 -15.13
CA LEU A 133 9.19 10.90 -15.70
C LEU A 133 8.80 10.18 -17.01
N ILE A 134 7.65 9.52 -17.03
CA ILE A 134 7.14 8.82 -18.22
C ILE A 134 6.85 9.82 -19.36
N VAL A 135 6.24 10.97 -19.05
CA VAL A 135 5.94 12.01 -20.04
C VAL A 135 7.22 12.62 -20.60
N ILE A 136 8.21 12.93 -19.76
CA ILE A 136 9.51 13.45 -20.21
C ILE A 136 10.24 12.42 -21.07
N GLY A 137 10.32 11.16 -20.63
CA GLY A 137 10.92 10.08 -21.43
C GLY A 137 10.22 9.88 -22.77
N SER A 138 8.89 10.06 -22.80
CA SER A 138 8.09 10.00 -24.03
C SER A 138 8.36 11.16 -24.99
N ILE A 139 8.58 12.38 -24.47
CA ILE A 139 8.94 13.54 -25.30
C ILE A 139 10.34 13.33 -25.89
N VAL A 140 11.30 12.87 -25.06
CA VAL A 140 12.66 12.56 -25.52
C VAL A 140 12.65 11.49 -26.61
N ASP A 141 11.84 10.44 -26.46
CA ASP A 141 11.68 9.39 -27.47
C ASP A 141 11.18 9.96 -28.82
N VAL A 142 10.17 10.83 -28.80
CA VAL A 142 9.67 11.48 -30.02
C VAL A 142 10.74 12.37 -30.67
N VAL A 143 11.41 13.22 -29.88
CA VAL A 143 12.46 14.13 -30.39
C VAL A 143 13.63 13.35 -30.99
N LEU A 144 14.06 12.27 -30.35
CA LEU A 144 15.13 11.41 -30.87
C LEU A 144 14.70 10.67 -32.14
N SER A 145 13.44 10.20 -32.22
CA SER A 145 12.94 9.53 -33.42
C SER A 145 12.90 10.42 -34.66
N GLU A 146 12.68 11.73 -34.48
CA GLU A 146 12.71 12.72 -35.57
C GLU A 146 14.16 13.09 -35.96
N ALA A 147 15.08 13.09 -34.99
CA ALA A 147 16.49 13.42 -35.19
C ALA A 147 17.30 12.29 -35.87
N ASP A 148 16.87 11.03 -35.74
CA ASP A 148 17.53 9.83 -36.29
C ASP A 148 17.52 9.76 -37.83
N ASN A 149 16.86 10.71 -38.50
CA ASN A 149 17.02 10.91 -39.95
C ASN A 149 18.44 11.38 -40.34
N SER A 150 19.37 11.61 -39.38
CA SER A 150 20.66 12.24 -39.65
C SER A 150 21.95 11.44 -39.37
N GLU A 151 22.07 10.47 -38.45
CA GLU A 151 23.35 9.74 -38.26
C GLU A 151 23.24 8.33 -37.62
N ASP A 152 24.01 7.36 -38.14
CA ASP A 152 24.00 5.92 -37.80
C ASP A 152 24.44 5.52 -36.37
N SER A 153 24.92 6.46 -35.55
CA SER A 153 25.52 6.17 -34.23
C SER A 153 24.49 6.12 -33.08
N ALA A 154 23.22 6.44 -33.31
CA ALA A 154 22.18 6.54 -32.26
C ALA A 154 21.36 5.24 -32.02
N ARG A 155 21.59 4.16 -32.76
CA ARG A 155 20.70 2.98 -32.77
C ARG A 155 20.54 2.26 -31.42
N ILE A 156 21.57 2.25 -30.55
CA ILE A 156 21.52 1.54 -29.25
C ILE A 156 20.70 2.34 -28.21
N SER A 157 20.84 3.67 -28.15
CA SER A 157 20.10 4.51 -27.20
C SER A 157 18.61 4.58 -27.55
N ILE A 158 18.26 4.56 -28.84
CA ILE A 158 16.88 4.59 -29.31
C ILE A 158 16.09 3.35 -28.84
N THR A 159 16.70 2.16 -28.82
CA THR A 159 16.02 0.95 -28.35
C THR A 159 15.65 1.03 -26.87
N PHE A 160 16.49 1.68 -26.05
CA PHE A 160 16.20 1.91 -24.64
C PHE A 160 15.08 2.95 -24.45
N PHE A 161 15.10 4.07 -25.18
CA PHE A 161 14.06 5.09 -25.06
C PHE A 161 12.68 4.61 -25.54
N ARG A 162 12.64 3.70 -26.52
CA ARG A 162 11.41 3.01 -26.93
C ARG A 162 10.74 2.25 -25.77
N LEU A 163 11.47 1.83 -24.73
CA LEU A 163 10.88 1.21 -23.53
C LEU A 163 9.98 2.18 -22.74
N PHE A 164 10.20 3.49 -22.81
CA PHE A 164 9.31 4.47 -22.17
C PHE A 164 7.89 4.46 -22.75
N ARG A 165 7.72 4.00 -24.00
CA ARG A 165 6.38 3.76 -24.59
C ARG A 165 5.62 2.72 -23.77
N VAL A 166 6.29 1.62 -23.41
CA VAL A 166 5.71 0.53 -22.58
C VAL A 166 5.51 0.99 -21.14
N MET A 167 6.37 1.87 -20.62
CA MET A 167 6.21 2.44 -19.28
C MET A 167 4.89 3.22 -19.10
N ARG A 168 4.25 3.68 -20.19
CA ARG A 168 2.92 4.29 -20.14
C ARG A 168 1.84 3.34 -19.60
N LEU A 169 2.00 2.03 -19.80
CA LEU A 169 1.12 1.01 -19.22
C LEU A 169 1.13 1.05 -17.68
N VAL A 170 2.28 1.42 -17.10
CA VAL A 170 2.45 1.55 -15.66
C VAL A 170 1.62 2.73 -15.11
N LYS A 171 1.22 3.71 -15.93
CA LYS A 171 0.26 4.76 -15.53
C LYS A 171 -1.11 4.18 -15.16
N LEU A 172 -1.49 2.98 -15.61
CA LEU A 172 -2.71 2.32 -15.13
C LEU A 172 -2.63 2.02 -13.62
N LEU A 173 -1.44 1.69 -13.13
CA LEU A 173 -1.20 1.43 -11.71
C LEU A 173 -1.37 2.70 -10.87
N SER A 174 -1.08 3.88 -11.42
CA SER A 174 -1.23 5.16 -10.71
C SER A 174 -2.70 5.60 -10.56
N ARG A 175 -3.62 5.01 -11.35
CA ARG A 175 -5.07 5.30 -11.31
C ARG A 175 -5.84 4.42 -10.34
N GLY A 176 -5.46 3.16 -10.18
CA GLY A 176 -6.17 2.23 -9.29
C GLY A 176 -5.82 2.44 -7.83
N GLU A 177 -6.64 3.13 -7.04
CA GLU A 177 -6.43 3.29 -5.58
C GLU A 177 -6.22 1.95 -4.86
N GLY A 178 -6.99 0.92 -5.24
CA GLY A 178 -6.84 -0.45 -4.71
C GLY A 178 -5.49 -1.07 -5.10
N ILE A 179 -5.06 -0.93 -6.36
CA ILE A 179 -3.78 -1.45 -6.85
C ILE A 179 -2.61 -0.74 -6.17
N ARG A 180 -2.66 0.59 -6.03
CA ARG A 180 -1.66 1.39 -5.31
C ARG A 180 -1.52 0.93 -3.87
N THR A 181 -2.65 0.69 -3.21
CA THR A 181 -2.66 0.21 -1.83
C THR A 181 -2.03 -1.18 -1.74
N LEU A 182 -2.40 -2.10 -2.63
CA LEU A 182 -1.85 -3.46 -2.68
C LEU A 182 -0.32 -3.45 -2.94
N LEU A 183 0.13 -2.71 -3.95
CA LEU A 183 1.56 -2.56 -4.25
C LEU A 183 2.32 -1.93 -3.08
N TRP A 184 1.74 -0.90 -2.44
CA TRP A 184 2.34 -0.29 -1.27
C TRP A 184 2.44 -1.26 -0.09
N THR A 185 1.39 -2.04 0.17
CA THR A 185 1.42 -3.08 1.21
C THR A 185 2.51 -4.10 0.92
N PHE A 186 2.62 -4.58 -0.33
CA PHE A 186 3.64 -5.53 -0.75
C PHE A 186 5.06 -4.98 -0.60
N ILE A 187 5.32 -3.76 -1.08
CA ILE A 187 6.61 -3.08 -0.93
C ILE A 187 6.96 -2.90 0.54
N LYS A 188 5.98 -2.56 1.39
CA LYS A 188 6.18 -2.44 2.83
C LYS A 188 6.56 -3.77 3.47
N SER A 189 6.02 -4.89 3.02
CA SER A 189 6.40 -6.22 3.50
C SER A 189 7.87 -6.53 3.22
N PHE A 190 8.42 -6.16 2.06
CA PHE A 190 9.85 -6.38 1.78
C PHE A 190 10.78 -5.58 2.69
N GLN A 191 10.35 -4.40 3.14
CA GLN A 191 11.15 -3.59 4.08
C GLN A 191 11.32 -4.27 5.45
N ALA A 192 10.48 -5.24 5.79
CA ALA A 192 10.57 -5.98 7.05
C ALA A 192 11.64 -7.08 7.01
N LEU A 193 12.11 -7.52 5.83
CA LEU A 193 12.94 -8.73 5.69
C LEU A 193 14.30 -8.54 4.96
N PRO A 194 15.04 -7.43 5.15
CA PRO A 194 16.32 -7.25 4.50
C PRO A 194 17.35 -8.32 4.90
N TYR A 195 17.31 -8.81 6.15
CA TYR A 195 18.26 -9.79 6.65
C TYR A 195 18.10 -11.18 6.00
N VAL A 196 16.87 -11.61 5.73
CA VAL A 196 16.63 -12.90 5.07
C VAL A 196 17.07 -12.84 3.61
N ALA A 197 16.76 -11.73 2.92
CA ALA A 197 17.24 -11.49 1.56
C ALA A 197 18.78 -11.44 1.50
N LEU A 198 19.43 -10.82 2.49
CA LEU A 198 20.89 -10.81 2.61
C LEU A 198 21.47 -12.22 2.78
N LEU A 199 20.83 -13.08 3.57
CA LEU A 199 21.25 -14.47 3.77
C LEU A 199 21.18 -15.26 2.45
N ILE A 200 20.11 -15.10 1.67
CA ILE A 200 20.00 -15.68 0.33
C ILE A 200 21.13 -15.16 -0.58
N ALA A 201 21.38 -13.85 -0.60
CA ALA A 201 22.46 -13.26 -1.39
C ALA A 201 23.84 -13.82 -0.99
N MET A 202 24.10 -13.99 0.31
CA MET A 202 25.33 -14.62 0.81
C MET A 202 25.45 -16.08 0.38
N LEU A 203 24.36 -16.85 0.40
CA LEU A 203 24.36 -18.23 -0.11
C LEU A 203 24.77 -18.26 -1.58
N PHE A 204 24.15 -17.43 -2.42
CA PHE A 204 24.48 -17.34 -3.85
C PHE A 204 25.93 -16.92 -4.07
N PHE A 205 26.43 -15.95 -3.29
CA PHE A 205 27.82 -15.51 -3.38
C PHE A 205 28.81 -16.64 -3.07
N ILE A 206 28.63 -17.33 -1.93
CA ILE A 206 29.52 -18.42 -1.50
C ILE A 206 29.51 -19.55 -2.52
N TYR A 207 28.33 -19.98 -2.95
CA TYR A 207 28.22 -21.07 -3.93
C TYR A 207 28.75 -20.66 -5.30
N ALA A 208 28.56 -19.42 -5.75
CA ALA A 208 29.10 -18.95 -7.02
C ALA A 208 30.63 -19.02 -7.02
N VAL A 209 31.28 -18.51 -5.96
CA VAL A 209 32.75 -18.55 -5.83
C VAL A 209 33.26 -20.00 -5.78
N ILE A 210 32.64 -20.87 -4.98
CA ILE A 210 33.02 -22.29 -4.94
C ILE A 210 32.81 -22.95 -6.31
N GLY A 211 31.70 -22.67 -6.99
CA GLY A 211 31.38 -23.22 -8.30
C GLY A 211 32.37 -22.78 -9.37
N MET A 212 32.80 -21.52 -9.35
CA MET A 212 33.86 -21.02 -10.23
C MET A 212 35.18 -21.74 -10.01
N GLN A 213 35.58 -21.93 -8.74
CA GLN A 213 36.83 -22.60 -8.41
C GLN A 213 36.86 -24.08 -8.81
N VAL A 214 35.72 -24.78 -8.71
CA VAL A 214 35.64 -26.23 -8.95
C VAL A 214 35.25 -26.56 -10.40
N PHE A 215 34.33 -25.81 -11.00
CA PHE A 215 33.72 -26.12 -12.30
C PHE A 215 34.07 -25.11 -13.40
N GLY A 216 34.80 -24.04 -13.09
CA GLY A 216 35.13 -22.98 -14.06
C GLY A 216 35.94 -23.45 -15.27
N LYS A 217 36.69 -24.55 -15.15
CA LYS A 217 37.52 -25.12 -16.24
C LYS A 217 36.76 -26.06 -17.19
N VAL A 218 35.48 -26.34 -16.95
CA VAL A 218 34.69 -27.22 -17.82
C VAL A 218 34.44 -26.51 -19.16
N ALA A 219 34.80 -27.15 -20.27
CA ALA A 219 34.66 -26.58 -21.60
C ALA A 219 33.19 -26.32 -21.96
N MET A 220 32.92 -25.15 -22.52
CA MET A 220 31.62 -24.79 -23.06
C MET A 220 31.36 -25.55 -24.37
N ARG A 221 30.21 -26.23 -24.47
CA ARG A 221 29.76 -26.89 -25.71
C ARG A 221 28.28 -26.60 -25.94
N ASP A 222 27.92 -26.20 -27.16
CA ASP A 222 26.55 -25.77 -27.47
C ASP A 222 25.48 -26.85 -27.24
N ASN A 223 25.84 -28.12 -27.42
CA ASN A 223 24.93 -29.27 -27.21
C ASN A 223 24.95 -29.83 -25.78
N ASN A 224 25.59 -29.15 -24.83
CA ASN A 224 25.67 -29.56 -23.43
C ASN A 224 24.98 -28.54 -22.52
N GLN A 225 24.69 -28.95 -21.28
CA GLN A 225 24.15 -28.04 -20.27
C GLN A 225 25.15 -26.95 -19.85
N ILE A 226 26.45 -27.21 -20.02
CA ILE A 226 27.49 -26.19 -19.86
C ILE A 226 27.83 -25.60 -21.23
N ASN A 227 27.40 -24.36 -21.45
CA ASN A 227 27.55 -23.63 -22.71
C ASN A 227 27.78 -22.14 -22.46
N ARG A 228 27.83 -21.34 -23.54
CA ARG A 228 28.08 -19.89 -23.46
C ARG A 228 27.11 -19.14 -22.54
N ASN A 229 25.87 -19.60 -22.43
CA ASN A 229 24.81 -18.96 -21.64
C ASN A 229 24.66 -19.56 -20.24
N ASN A 230 25.30 -20.71 -19.96
CA ASN A 230 25.17 -21.44 -18.70
C ASN A 230 26.52 -22.05 -18.31
N ASN A 231 27.34 -21.32 -17.54
CA ASN A 231 28.68 -21.75 -17.14
C ASN A 231 29.14 -21.13 -15.82
N PHE A 232 30.29 -21.62 -15.32
CA PHE A 232 30.95 -21.16 -14.10
C PHE A 232 32.24 -20.36 -14.37
N GLN A 233 32.43 -19.82 -15.59
CA GLN A 233 33.69 -19.14 -15.93
C GLN A 233 33.78 -17.73 -15.31
N THR A 234 32.65 -17.05 -15.17
CA THR A 234 32.57 -15.70 -14.60
C THR A 234 31.55 -15.64 -13.47
N PHE A 235 31.75 -14.71 -12.54
CA PHE A 235 30.87 -14.57 -11.38
C PHE A 235 29.40 -14.30 -11.74
N PRO A 236 29.05 -13.36 -12.65
CA PRO A 236 27.65 -13.14 -13.01
C PRO A 236 26.98 -14.36 -13.66
N GLN A 237 27.71 -15.12 -14.47
CA GLN A 237 27.19 -16.34 -15.10
C GLN A 237 27.00 -17.46 -14.08
N ALA A 238 27.93 -17.63 -13.14
CA ALA A 238 27.78 -18.58 -12.04
C ALA A 238 26.54 -18.26 -11.18
N VAL A 239 26.29 -16.98 -10.88
CA VAL A 239 25.09 -16.53 -10.16
C VAL A 239 23.82 -16.80 -10.98
N LEU A 240 23.83 -16.54 -12.29
CA LEU A 240 22.69 -16.81 -13.16
C LEU A 240 22.38 -18.32 -13.26
N LEU A 241 23.41 -19.16 -13.36
CA LEU A 241 23.28 -20.62 -13.34
C LEU A 241 22.72 -21.10 -12.00
N LEU A 242 23.20 -20.57 -10.88
CA LEU A 242 22.64 -20.88 -9.56
C LEU A 242 21.19 -20.41 -9.41
N PHE A 243 20.83 -19.28 -10.02
CA PHE A 243 19.45 -18.82 -10.09
C PHE A 243 18.57 -19.78 -10.89
N ARG A 244 19.05 -20.26 -12.05
CA ARG A 244 18.40 -21.32 -12.83
C ARG A 244 18.17 -22.57 -11.96
N CYS A 245 19.19 -23.01 -11.22
CA CYS A 245 19.06 -24.14 -10.29
C CYS A 245 18.04 -23.88 -9.17
N ALA A 246 18.00 -22.67 -8.60
CA ALA A 246 17.05 -22.29 -7.55
C ALA A 246 15.59 -22.29 -8.04
N THR A 247 15.35 -21.99 -9.32
CA THR A 247 14.03 -22.13 -9.96
C THR A 247 13.64 -23.59 -10.26
N GLY A 248 14.57 -24.54 -10.08
CA GLY A 248 14.35 -25.96 -10.37
C GLY A 248 14.48 -26.33 -11.85
N GLU A 249 14.97 -25.42 -12.70
CA GLU A 249 15.07 -25.67 -14.14
C GLU A 249 16.26 -26.58 -14.48
N ALA A 250 15.97 -27.87 -14.68
CA ALA A 250 16.92 -28.90 -15.14
C ALA A 250 18.25 -28.95 -14.36
N TRP A 251 18.24 -28.60 -13.07
CA TRP A 251 19.43 -28.52 -12.23
C TRP A 251 20.17 -29.87 -12.12
N GLN A 252 19.44 -30.98 -12.21
CA GLN A 252 20.00 -32.32 -12.23
C GLN A 252 20.88 -32.58 -13.46
N GLU A 253 20.52 -32.02 -14.63
CA GLU A 253 21.31 -32.19 -15.85
C GLU A 253 22.57 -31.33 -15.79
N ILE A 254 22.47 -30.14 -15.19
CA ILE A 254 23.63 -29.27 -14.92
C ILE A 254 24.60 -29.97 -13.97
N MET A 255 24.08 -30.62 -12.91
CA MET A 255 24.87 -31.44 -12.00
C MET A 255 25.62 -32.56 -12.74
N LEU A 256 24.92 -33.33 -13.59
CA LEU A 256 25.53 -34.40 -14.38
C LEU A 256 26.56 -33.88 -15.40
N ALA A 257 26.38 -32.66 -15.89
CA ALA A 257 27.33 -32.00 -16.77
C ALA A 257 28.62 -31.55 -16.04
N CYS A 258 28.62 -31.49 -14.71
CA CYS A 258 29.76 -31.14 -13.87
C CYS A 258 30.46 -32.34 -13.19
N LEU A 259 29.98 -33.58 -13.43
CA LEU A 259 30.67 -34.82 -13.01
C LEU A 259 32.06 -34.95 -13.64
N PRO A 260 32.98 -35.79 -13.12
CA PRO A 260 34.30 -35.97 -13.71
C PRO A 260 34.22 -36.60 -15.12
N GLY A 261 35.30 -36.48 -15.90
CA GLY A 261 35.35 -37.01 -17.26
C GLY A 261 34.93 -36.01 -18.34
N LYS A 262 34.84 -34.72 -18.02
CA LYS A 262 34.43 -33.66 -18.96
C LYS A 262 35.65 -33.04 -19.60
N ARG A 263 35.45 -32.53 -20.81
CA ARG A 263 36.51 -31.84 -21.53
C ARG A 263 36.87 -30.53 -20.81
N CYS A 264 38.16 -30.31 -20.62
CA CYS A 264 38.70 -29.05 -20.12
C CYS A 264 38.67 -27.97 -21.20
N ASP A 265 38.48 -26.72 -20.79
CA ASP A 265 38.62 -25.56 -21.68
C ASP A 265 40.05 -25.52 -22.26
N PRO A 266 40.23 -25.31 -23.58
CA PRO A 266 41.55 -25.20 -24.21
C PRO A 266 42.48 -24.17 -23.57
N GLU A 267 41.95 -23.12 -22.94
CA GLU A 267 42.73 -22.09 -22.24
C GLU A 267 43.16 -22.51 -20.82
N SER A 268 42.72 -23.68 -20.34
CA SER A 268 43.09 -24.18 -19.02
C SER A 268 44.45 -24.89 -19.04
N ASP A 269 45.19 -24.78 -17.93
CA ASP A 269 46.43 -25.54 -17.73
C ASP A 269 46.11 -27.04 -17.54
N TYR A 270 46.28 -27.85 -18.59
CA TYR A 270 46.22 -29.31 -18.55
C TYR A 270 47.40 -29.94 -19.32
N SER A 271 47.85 -31.12 -18.90
CA SER A 271 48.95 -31.83 -19.56
C SER A 271 48.48 -32.44 -20.90
N PRO A 272 49.35 -32.52 -21.93
CA PRO A 272 49.00 -33.20 -23.18
C PRO A 272 48.51 -34.64 -22.92
N GLY A 273 47.27 -34.93 -23.35
CA GLY A 273 46.60 -36.22 -23.11
C GLY A 273 45.56 -36.22 -21.97
N GLU A 274 45.48 -35.15 -21.18
CA GLU A 274 44.55 -35.02 -20.03
C GLU A 274 43.31 -34.18 -20.34
N GLU A 275 42.87 -34.13 -21.61
CA GLU A 275 41.77 -33.27 -22.05
C GLU A 275 40.42 -33.53 -21.36
N PHE A 276 40.19 -34.74 -20.83
CA PHE A 276 38.91 -35.17 -20.22
C PHE A 276 38.96 -35.27 -18.70
N THR A 277 39.85 -34.52 -18.04
CA THR A 277 40.04 -34.58 -16.58
C THR A 277 39.20 -33.57 -15.79
N CYS A 278 38.48 -32.67 -16.47
CA CYS A 278 37.69 -31.64 -15.81
C CYS A 278 36.34 -32.17 -15.27
N GLY A 279 35.81 -31.45 -14.29
CA GLY A 279 34.64 -31.87 -13.51
C GLY A 279 35.03 -32.62 -12.24
N SER A 280 34.08 -32.76 -11.31
CA SER A 280 34.34 -33.35 -10.00
C SER A 280 33.13 -34.08 -9.44
N ASN A 281 33.37 -35.18 -8.72
CA ASN A 281 32.32 -35.87 -7.96
C ASN A 281 31.71 -34.99 -6.86
N PHE A 282 32.40 -33.91 -6.48
CA PHE A 282 31.88 -32.89 -5.58
C PHE A 282 30.61 -32.20 -6.12
N SER A 283 30.37 -32.25 -7.44
CA SER A 283 29.14 -31.73 -8.06
C SER A 283 27.86 -32.27 -7.42
N ILE A 284 27.80 -33.56 -7.08
CA ILE A 284 26.59 -34.16 -6.49
C ILE A 284 26.26 -33.49 -5.16
N ILE A 285 27.25 -33.38 -4.27
CA ILE A 285 27.06 -32.76 -2.95
C ILE A 285 26.77 -31.27 -3.11
N TYR A 286 27.51 -30.57 -3.97
CA TYR A 286 27.36 -29.15 -4.21
C TYR A 286 25.95 -28.77 -4.66
N PHE A 287 25.40 -29.45 -5.68
CA PHE A 287 24.07 -29.09 -6.21
C PHE A 287 22.94 -29.55 -5.27
N ILE A 288 23.05 -30.72 -4.65
CA ILE A 288 22.03 -31.19 -3.70
C ILE A 288 21.99 -30.30 -2.45
N SER A 289 23.15 -29.94 -1.89
CA SER A 289 23.21 -29.06 -0.72
C SER A 289 22.73 -27.65 -1.05
N PHE A 290 23.11 -27.11 -2.22
CA PHE A 290 22.60 -25.83 -2.70
C PHE A 290 21.09 -25.83 -2.81
N TYR A 291 20.52 -26.82 -3.50
CA TYR A 291 19.08 -26.90 -3.72
C TYR A 291 18.30 -27.01 -2.40
N MET A 292 18.76 -27.87 -1.48
CA MET A 292 18.12 -28.03 -0.17
C MET A 292 18.19 -26.76 0.68
N LEU A 293 19.37 -26.12 0.77
CA LEU A 293 19.53 -24.88 1.54
C LEU A 293 18.75 -23.73 0.90
N CYS A 294 18.78 -23.62 -0.43
CA CYS A 294 18.05 -22.58 -1.15
C CYS A 294 16.54 -22.73 -0.96
N ALA A 295 16.00 -23.94 -1.14
CA ALA A 295 14.59 -24.22 -0.92
C ALA A 295 14.17 -23.93 0.52
N PHE A 296 14.98 -24.33 1.51
CA PHE A 296 14.73 -24.03 2.92
C PHE A 296 14.67 -22.52 3.20
N LEU A 297 15.64 -21.76 2.69
CA LEU A 297 15.67 -20.30 2.88
C LEU A 297 14.52 -19.59 2.16
N ILE A 298 14.18 -20.01 0.95
CA ILE A 298 13.05 -19.44 0.20
C ILE A 298 11.73 -19.71 0.92
N ILE A 299 11.51 -20.92 1.42
CA ILE A 299 10.30 -21.25 2.21
C ILE A 299 10.26 -20.38 3.48
N ASN A 300 11.37 -20.25 4.21
CA ASN A 300 11.42 -19.41 5.41
C ASN A 300 11.15 -17.93 5.09
N LEU A 301 11.62 -17.42 3.93
CA LEU A 301 11.29 -16.07 3.47
C LEU A 301 9.79 -15.94 3.20
N PHE A 302 9.18 -16.88 2.48
CA PHE A 302 7.74 -16.84 2.20
C PHE A 302 6.91 -16.91 3.48
N VAL A 303 7.27 -17.79 4.42
CA VAL A 303 6.57 -17.88 5.70
C VAL A 303 6.72 -16.58 6.47
N ALA A 304 7.92 -15.99 6.55
CA ALA A 304 8.12 -14.69 7.22
C ALA A 304 7.26 -13.58 6.58
N VAL A 305 7.24 -13.47 5.24
CA VAL A 305 6.39 -12.49 4.52
C VAL A 305 4.91 -12.73 4.81
N ILE A 306 4.45 -13.98 4.79
CA ILE A 306 3.05 -14.31 5.05
C ILE A 306 2.70 -13.97 6.50
N MET A 307 3.59 -14.25 7.46
CA MET A 307 3.37 -13.95 8.87
C MET A 307 3.25 -12.45 9.13
N ASP A 308 4.15 -11.64 8.57
CA ASP A 308 4.08 -10.18 8.69
C ASP A 308 2.79 -9.60 8.07
N ASN A 309 2.27 -10.24 7.03
CA ASN A 309 1.03 -9.83 6.35
C ASN A 309 -0.21 -10.62 6.78
N PHE A 310 -0.09 -11.56 7.71
CA PHE A 310 -1.15 -12.52 8.01
C PHE A 310 -2.41 -11.79 8.49
N ASP A 311 -2.20 -10.74 9.27
CA ASP A 311 -3.24 -9.84 9.77
C ASP A 311 -3.99 -9.09 8.67
N TYR A 312 -3.30 -8.75 7.58
CA TYR A 312 -3.93 -8.12 6.43
C TYR A 312 -4.74 -9.15 5.62
N LEU A 313 -4.17 -10.34 5.43
CA LEU A 313 -4.76 -11.42 4.61
C LEU A 313 -6.00 -12.05 5.25
N THR A 314 -6.00 -12.21 6.57
CA THR A 314 -7.12 -12.81 7.32
C THR A 314 -8.12 -11.80 7.85
N ARG A 315 -8.01 -10.52 7.45
CA ARG A 315 -8.88 -9.48 7.98
C ARG A 315 -10.30 -9.59 7.46
N ASP A 316 -11.26 -9.63 8.37
CA ASP A 316 -12.66 -9.45 8.06
C ASP A 316 -12.95 -8.00 7.66
N TRP A 317 -13.20 -7.77 6.38
CA TRP A 317 -13.51 -6.44 5.83
C TRP A 317 -14.83 -5.85 6.34
N SER A 318 -15.70 -6.68 6.92
CA SER A 318 -16.95 -6.24 7.58
C SER A 318 -16.71 -5.57 8.93
N ILE A 319 -15.57 -5.84 9.58
CA ILE A 319 -15.21 -5.29 10.88
C ILE A 319 -14.42 -3.99 10.70
N LEU A 320 -14.50 -3.09 11.68
CA LEU A 320 -13.69 -1.87 11.68
C LEU A 320 -12.21 -2.22 11.56
N GLY A 321 -11.50 -1.50 10.68
CA GLY A 321 -10.07 -1.66 10.47
C GLY A 321 -9.44 -0.42 9.82
N PRO A 322 -8.11 -0.38 9.66
CA PRO A 322 -7.35 0.76 9.14
C PRO A 322 -7.89 1.44 7.87
N HIS A 323 -8.47 0.68 6.93
CA HIS A 323 -9.03 1.24 5.68
C HIS A 323 -10.20 2.20 5.92
N HIS A 324 -11.07 1.90 6.90
CA HIS A 324 -12.13 2.81 7.33
C HIS A 324 -11.56 4.09 7.98
N LEU A 325 -10.41 3.97 8.67
CA LEU A 325 -9.72 5.10 9.29
C LEU A 325 -9.03 6.00 8.24
N ASP A 326 -8.56 5.41 7.13
CA ASP A 326 -8.07 6.16 5.97
C ASP A 326 -9.19 6.97 5.30
N GLU A 327 -10.40 6.41 5.19
CA GLU A 327 -11.58 7.13 4.71
C GLU A 327 -11.90 8.34 5.60
N PHE A 328 -11.82 8.18 6.93
CA PHE A 328 -11.97 9.30 7.87
C PHE A 328 -10.95 10.41 7.62
N LYS A 329 -9.66 10.09 7.45
CA LYS A 329 -8.63 11.09 7.13
C LYS A 329 -8.93 11.84 5.84
N ARG A 330 -9.39 11.10 4.81
CA ARG A 330 -9.73 11.68 3.51
C ARG A 330 -10.89 12.68 3.65
N ILE A 331 -11.98 12.29 4.32
CA ILE A 331 -13.14 13.16 4.52
C ILE A 331 -12.80 14.34 5.44
N TRP A 332 -11.99 14.12 6.49
CA TRP A 332 -11.51 15.19 7.37
C TRP A 332 -10.75 16.27 6.60
N SER A 333 -9.92 15.88 5.63
CA SER A 333 -9.14 16.83 4.81
C SER A 333 -9.99 17.80 3.97
N GLU A 334 -11.27 17.50 3.78
CA GLU A 334 -12.21 18.40 3.12
C GLU A 334 -12.66 19.55 4.03
N TYR A 335 -12.72 19.30 5.34
CA TYR A 335 -13.09 20.29 6.35
C TYR A 335 -11.87 21.03 6.92
N ASP A 336 -10.69 20.40 6.91
CA ASP A 336 -9.41 20.99 7.33
C ASP A 336 -8.31 20.84 6.25
N PRO A 337 -8.36 21.65 5.17
CA PRO A 337 -7.41 21.53 4.05
C PRO A 337 -5.96 21.83 4.44
N GLU A 338 -5.76 22.71 5.42
CA GLU A 338 -4.44 23.13 5.90
C GLU A 338 -3.83 22.15 6.91
N ALA A 339 -4.55 21.07 7.28
CA ALA A 339 -4.13 20.08 8.26
C ALA A 339 -3.78 20.69 9.63
N LYS A 340 -4.59 21.66 10.09
CA LYS A 340 -4.48 22.27 11.42
C LYS A 340 -4.73 21.29 12.56
N GLY A 341 -5.41 20.18 12.26
CA GLY A 341 -5.79 19.14 13.22
C GLY A 341 -7.00 19.50 14.06
N ARG A 342 -7.82 20.47 13.63
CA ARG A 342 -9.03 20.91 14.36
C ARG A 342 -10.14 21.39 13.42
N ILE A 343 -11.39 21.07 13.75
CA ILE A 343 -12.61 21.53 13.06
C ILE A 343 -13.63 22.08 14.06
N LYS A 344 -14.64 22.82 13.59
CA LYS A 344 -15.73 23.28 14.45
C LYS A 344 -16.66 22.11 14.82
N HIS A 345 -17.19 22.10 16.03
CA HIS A 345 -18.09 21.02 16.50
C HIS A 345 -19.35 20.85 15.62
N LEU A 346 -19.84 21.94 15.01
CA LEU A 346 -20.99 21.93 14.10
C LEU A 346 -20.77 21.03 12.87
N ASP A 347 -19.53 21.02 12.35
CA ASP A 347 -19.18 20.29 11.13
C ASP A 347 -19.06 18.78 11.39
N VAL A 348 -18.87 18.36 12.65
CA VAL A 348 -18.69 16.95 13.04
C VAL A 348 -19.89 16.09 12.64
N VAL A 349 -21.12 16.58 12.86
CA VAL A 349 -22.33 15.83 12.46
C VAL A 349 -22.36 15.59 10.95
N THR A 350 -22.02 16.62 10.17
CA THR A 350 -22.00 16.53 8.71
C THR A 350 -20.90 15.60 8.22
N LEU A 351 -19.72 15.64 8.85
CA LEU A 351 -18.59 14.76 8.59
C LEU A 351 -18.97 13.30 8.82
N LEU A 352 -19.57 12.98 9.98
CA LEU A 352 -19.92 11.59 10.33
C LEU A 352 -21.04 11.00 9.45
N ARG A 353 -21.91 11.84 8.87
CA ARG A 353 -22.92 11.39 7.90
C ARG A 353 -22.33 11.07 6.52
N ARG A 354 -21.14 11.58 6.21
CA ARG A 354 -20.45 11.29 4.95
C ARG A 354 -19.64 10.00 4.99
N ILE A 355 -19.20 9.58 6.18
CA ILE A 355 -18.48 8.32 6.39
C ILE A 355 -19.50 7.17 6.47
N GLN A 356 -19.23 6.06 5.78
CA GLN A 356 -20.09 4.88 5.82
C GLN A 356 -19.92 4.08 7.12
N PRO A 357 -20.93 3.31 7.56
CA PRO A 357 -20.76 2.28 8.60
C PRO A 357 -19.64 1.31 8.20
N PRO A 358 -18.83 0.79 9.13
CA PRO A 358 -19.04 0.71 10.59
C PRO A 358 -18.52 1.91 11.41
N LEU A 359 -17.70 2.80 10.82
CA LEU A 359 -17.09 3.93 11.52
C LEU A 359 -18.03 5.16 11.59
N GLY A 360 -18.69 5.47 10.49
CA GLY A 360 -19.60 6.61 10.35
C GLY A 360 -21.08 6.24 10.54
N PHE A 361 -21.95 7.17 10.15
CA PHE A 361 -23.39 7.02 10.24
C PHE A 361 -24.06 6.70 8.89
N GLY A 362 -23.39 7.02 7.78
CA GLY A 362 -23.99 6.99 6.44
C GLY A 362 -25.04 8.09 6.20
N LYS A 363 -25.40 8.28 4.93
CA LYS A 363 -26.29 9.38 4.50
C LYS A 363 -27.70 9.29 5.08
N LEU A 364 -28.19 8.07 5.29
CA LEU A 364 -29.55 7.75 5.74
C LEU A 364 -29.76 7.95 7.25
N CYS A 365 -28.71 8.21 8.04
CA CYS A 365 -28.84 8.34 9.48
C CYS A 365 -29.64 9.59 9.89
N PRO A 366 -30.70 9.43 10.71
CA PRO A 366 -31.42 10.56 11.27
C PRO A 366 -30.53 11.42 12.17
N HIS A 367 -30.66 12.74 12.08
CA HIS A 367 -29.88 13.71 12.86
C HIS A 367 -29.89 13.39 14.37
N ARG A 368 -31.03 12.91 14.88
CA ARG A 368 -31.16 12.56 16.30
C ARG A 368 -30.30 11.36 16.72
N VAL A 369 -30.19 10.33 15.88
CA VAL A 369 -29.37 9.15 16.17
C VAL A 369 -27.89 9.54 16.16
N ALA A 370 -27.50 10.38 15.19
CA ALA A 370 -26.17 10.98 15.13
C ALA A 370 -25.83 11.77 16.40
N CYS A 371 -26.72 12.68 16.85
CA CYS A 371 -26.51 13.43 18.09
C CYS A 371 -26.45 12.52 19.32
N LYS A 372 -27.33 11.52 19.44
CA LYS A 372 -27.30 10.56 20.57
C LYS A 372 -25.96 9.82 20.63
N ARG A 373 -25.42 9.42 19.47
CA ARG A 373 -24.12 8.74 19.40
C ARG A 373 -22.95 9.69 19.71
N LEU A 374 -23.03 10.95 19.30
CA LEU A 374 -22.06 11.98 19.69
C LEU A 374 -22.06 12.25 21.20
N VAL A 375 -23.22 12.16 21.86
CA VAL A 375 -23.32 12.24 23.32
C VAL A 375 -22.53 11.10 23.98
N ALA A 376 -22.64 9.88 23.45
CA ALA A 376 -21.90 8.73 23.98
C ALA A 376 -20.38 8.80 23.75
N MET A 377 -19.91 9.55 22.75
CA MET A 377 -18.48 9.65 22.42
C MET A 377 -17.66 10.52 23.40
N ASN A 378 -18.32 11.31 24.25
CA ASN A 378 -17.72 12.20 25.27
C ASN A 378 -16.39 12.89 24.86
N MET A 379 -16.34 13.47 23.67
CA MET A 379 -15.13 14.13 23.15
C MET A 379 -14.89 15.49 23.83
N PRO A 380 -13.64 15.86 24.14
CA PRO A 380 -13.33 17.17 24.70
C PRO A 380 -13.61 18.30 23.68
N LEU A 381 -14.13 19.43 24.17
CA LEU A 381 -14.39 20.63 23.38
C LEU A 381 -13.44 21.74 23.83
N ASN A 382 -12.68 22.33 22.90
CA ASN A 382 -11.85 23.49 23.21
C ASN A 382 -12.73 24.73 23.45
N SER A 383 -12.19 25.73 24.15
CA SER A 383 -12.84 27.03 24.42
C SER A 383 -13.39 27.71 23.16
N ASP A 384 -12.71 27.54 22.02
CA ASP A 384 -13.10 28.14 20.73
C ASP A 384 -14.24 27.37 20.02
N GLY A 385 -14.82 26.35 20.66
CA GLY A 385 -15.84 25.48 20.08
C GLY A 385 -15.30 24.52 19.01
N THR A 386 -14.00 24.24 19.05
CA THR A 386 -13.30 23.34 18.11
C THR A 386 -13.00 21.98 18.73
N VAL A 387 -12.96 20.94 17.89
CA VAL A 387 -12.60 19.58 18.27
C VAL A 387 -11.32 19.16 17.55
N MET A 388 -10.49 18.36 18.21
CA MET A 388 -9.20 17.92 17.68
C MET A 388 -9.34 16.64 16.85
N PHE A 389 -8.50 16.49 15.82
CA PHE A 389 -8.47 15.35 14.90
C PHE A 389 -8.26 14.02 15.64
N ASN A 390 -7.20 13.90 16.45
CA ASN A 390 -6.88 12.66 17.18
C ASN A 390 -7.94 12.30 18.22
N ALA A 391 -8.48 13.30 18.94
CA ALA A 391 -9.55 13.10 19.91
C ALA A 391 -10.83 12.57 19.24
N THR A 392 -11.18 13.14 18.09
CA THR A 392 -12.36 12.72 17.32
C THR A 392 -12.20 11.30 16.77
N LEU A 393 -11.06 11.01 16.14
CA LEU A 393 -10.77 9.70 15.57
C LEU A 393 -10.75 8.61 16.65
N PHE A 394 -10.09 8.88 17.78
CA PHE A 394 -10.03 7.92 18.88
C PHE A 394 -11.40 7.68 19.53
N ALA A 395 -12.19 8.71 19.74
CA ALA A 395 -13.54 8.54 20.31
C ALA A 395 -14.44 7.70 19.39
N LEU A 396 -14.32 7.85 18.07
CA LEU A 396 -15.02 7.02 17.09
C LEU A 396 -14.58 5.55 17.18
N VAL A 397 -13.26 5.30 17.21
CA VAL A 397 -12.70 3.95 17.36
C VAL A 397 -13.16 3.32 18.68
N ARG A 398 -13.05 4.06 19.79
CA ARG A 398 -13.47 3.61 21.13
C ARG A 398 -14.95 3.23 21.15
N THR A 399 -15.81 4.04 20.52
CA THR A 399 -17.26 3.80 20.49
C THR A 399 -17.62 2.62 19.58
N ALA A 400 -16.96 2.49 18.43
CA ALA A 400 -17.22 1.40 17.49
C ALA A 400 -16.77 0.03 18.03
N LEU A 401 -15.64 -0.01 18.76
CA LEU A 401 -15.08 -1.23 19.34
C LEU A 401 -15.50 -1.47 20.81
N LYS A 402 -16.36 -0.60 21.37
CA LYS A 402 -16.82 -0.63 22.77
C LYS A 402 -15.69 -0.76 23.80
N ILE A 403 -14.58 -0.05 23.59
CA ILE A 403 -13.40 -0.13 24.46
C ILE A 403 -13.66 0.62 25.77
N LYS A 404 -13.79 -0.12 26.87
CA LYS A 404 -14.02 0.43 28.23
C LYS A 404 -15.07 1.55 28.22
N THR A 405 -16.26 1.25 27.70
CA THR A 405 -17.39 2.19 27.61
C THR A 405 -18.50 1.90 28.62
N GLU A 406 -18.38 0.83 29.40
CA GLU A 406 -19.40 0.39 30.37
C GLU A 406 -19.03 0.88 31.78
N GLY A 407 -20.04 1.20 32.59
CA GLY A 407 -19.85 1.66 33.98
C GLY A 407 -19.54 3.15 34.12
N ASN A 408 -18.76 3.50 35.15
CA ASN A 408 -18.32 4.87 35.38
C ASN A 408 -17.27 5.27 34.34
N LEU A 409 -17.58 6.28 33.53
CA LEU A 409 -16.72 6.74 32.45
C LEU A 409 -15.37 7.27 32.94
N GLU A 410 -15.32 7.83 34.13
CA GLU A 410 -14.07 8.36 34.73
C GLU A 410 -13.10 7.24 35.09
N GLN A 411 -13.59 6.22 35.79
CA GLN A 411 -12.80 5.02 36.11
C GLN A 411 -12.33 4.32 34.83
N ALA A 412 -13.23 4.16 33.85
CA ALA A 412 -12.90 3.57 32.56
C ALA A 412 -11.81 4.37 31.80
N ASN A 413 -11.79 5.71 31.94
CA ASN A 413 -10.76 6.57 31.37
C ASN A 413 -9.41 6.38 32.07
N GLU A 414 -9.39 6.29 33.39
CA GLU A 414 -8.16 6.07 34.16
C GLU A 414 -7.51 4.73 33.83
N GLU A 415 -8.31 3.66 33.79
CA GLU A 415 -7.81 2.34 33.40
C GLU A 415 -7.31 2.33 31.95
N LEU A 416 -8.03 2.96 31.02
CA LEU A 416 -7.61 3.05 29.63
C LEU A 416 -6.30 3.84 29.48
N ARG A 417 -6.11 4.91 30.28
CA ARG A 417 -4.84 5.65 30.34
C ARG A 417 -3.70 4.76 30.83
N ALA A 418 -3.92 3.94 31.86
CA ALA A 418 -2.92 3.00 32.35
C ALA A 418 -2.52 1.97 31.27
N VAL A 419 -3.51 1.40 30.57
CA VAL A 419 -3.27 0.45 29.46
C VAL A 419 -2.50 1.12 28.32
N ILE A 420 -2.89 2.34 27.91
CA ILE A 420 -2.21 3.06 26.83
C ILE A 420 -0.76 3.39 27.21
N LYS A 421 -0.50 3.81 28.46
CA LYS A 421 0.86 4.08 28.94
C LYS A 421 1.72 2.81 28.99
N LYS A 422 1.13 1.66 29.34
CA LYS A 422 1.82 0.37 29.38
C LYS A 422 2.24 -0.10 27.99
N ILE A 423 1.34 0.01 27.01
CA ILE A 423 1.55 -0.48 25.63
C ILE A 423 2.37 0.55 24.81
N TRP A 424 1.94 1.81 24.76
CA TRP A 424 2.56 2.86 23.94
C TRP A 424 3.35 3.86 24.80
N LYS A 425 4.49 3.40 25.35
CA LYS A 425 5.37 4.17 26.27
C LYS A 425 5.83 5.54 25.72
N LYS A 426 5.91 5.69 24.40
CA LYS A 426 6.36 6.93 23.73
C LYS A 426 5.23 7.96 23.48
N THR A 427 4.00 7.68 23.92
CA THR A 427 2.86 8.59 23.72
C THR A 427 3.03 9.83 24.59
N SER A 428 3.03 11.03 23.99
CA SER A 428 3.15 12.28 24.74
C SER A 428 1.95 12.48 25.68
N MET A 429 2.19 12.93 26.91
CA MET A 429 1.12 13.19 27.88
C MET A 429 0.07 14.17 27.34
N LYS A 430 0.50 15.22 26.63
CA LYS A 430 -0.42 16.17 25.97
C LYS A 430 -1.40 15.49 24.99
N LEU A 431 -0.93 14.52 24.21
CA LEU A 431 -1.80 13.76 23.31
C LEU A 431 -2.73 12.83 24.09
N LEU A 432 -2.21 12.20 25.15
CA LEU A 432 -3.01 11.32 26.00
C LEU A 432 -4.14 12.10 26.68
N ASP A 433 -3.87 13.31 27.17
CA ASP A 433 -4.88 14.19 27.78
C ASP A 433 -5.93 14.66 26.76
N GLN A 434 -5.52 14.92 25.52
CA GLN A 434 -6.46 15.26 24.45
C GLN A 434 -7.38 14.09 24.06
N VAL A 435 -6.87 12.86 24.10
CA VAL A 435 -7.55 11.69 23.57
C VAL A 435 -8.39 10.99 24.65
N VAL A 436 -7.86 10.93 25.88
CA VAL A 436 -8.53 10.41 27.07
C VAL A 436 -8.31 11.42 28.20
N PRO A 437 -9.19 12.42 28.37
CA PRO A 437 -9.02 13.44 29.41
C PRO A 437 -9.01 12.80 30.82
N PRO A 438 -8.21 13.35 31.75
CA PRO A 438 -8.22 12.93 33.15
C PRO A 438 -9.57 13.25 33.80
N ALA A 439 -9.88 12.61 34.93
CA ALA A 439 -11.06 12.95 35.72
C ALA A 439 -10.92 14.40 36.25
N GLY A 440 -11.84 15.28 35.87
CA GLY A 440 -11.86 16.69 36.25
C GLY A 440 -13.24 17.31 36.00
N ASP A 441 -13.71 18.09 36.97
CA ASP A 441 -15.11 18.53 37.06
C ASP A 441 -15.56 19.54 35.97
N ASP A 442 -14.63 20.31 35.39
CA ASP A 442 -14.99 21.57 34.69
C ASP A 442 -14.90 21.57 33.16
N GLU A 443 -14.58 20.44 32.51
CA GLU A 443 -14.48 20.44 31.04
C GLU A 443 -15.83 20.18 30.36
N VAL A 444 -16.23 21.13 29.51
CA VAL A 444 -17.38 20.98 28.60
C VAL A 444 -16.98 20.00 27.50
N THR A 445 -17.71 18.90 27.40
CA THR A 445 -17.53 17.94 26.31
C THR A 445 -18.57 18.16 25.21
N VAL A 446 -18.25 17.73 23.99
CA VAL A 446 -19.20 17.68 22.87
C VAL A 446 -20.47 16.95 23.29
N GLY A 447 -20.33 15.89 24.10
CA GLY A 447 -21.46 15.14 24.60
C GLY A 447 -22.34 15.93 25.56
N LYS A 448 -21.76 16.66 26.53
CA LYS A 448 -22.51 17.56 27.42
C LYS A 448 -23.25 18.64 26.60
N PHE A 449 -22.59 19.25 25.60
CA PHE A 449 -23.20 20.26 24.73
C PHE A 449 -24.40 19.73 23.93
N TYR A 450 -24.25 18.60 23.24
CA TYR A 450 -25.35 17.99 22.48
C TYR A 450 -26.44 17.42 23.38
N ALA A 451 -26.11 16.94 24.59
CA ALA A 451 -27.10 16.53 25.57
C ALA A 451 -27.97 17.71 26.02
N THR A 452 -27.37 18.85 26.37
CA THR A 452 -28.09 20.07 26.71
C THR A 452 -28.96 20.56 25.53
N PHE A 453 -28.42 20.53 24.31
CA PHE A 453 -29.20 20.87 23.11
C PHE A 453 -30.43 19.96 22.93
N LEU A 454 -30.25 18.64 23.09
CA LEU A 454 -31.35 17.68 22.99
C LEU A 454 -32.38 17.87 24.10
N ILE A 455 -31.95 18.13 25.34
CA ILE A 455 -32.84 18.41 26.47
C ILE A 455 -33.64 19.69 26.23
N GLN A 456 -33.00 20.76 25.75
CA GLN A 456 -33.67 22.01 25.42
C GLN A 456 -34.68 21.85 24.28
N ASP A 457 -34.33 21.13 23.21
CA ASP A 457 -35.26 20.84 22.11
C ASP A 457 -36.47 20.03 22.61
N TYR A 458 -36.22 19.03 23.46
CA TYR A 458 -37.28 18.24 24.10
C TYR A 458 -38.20 19.10 24.97
N PHE A 459 -37.63 19.97 25.79
CA PHE A 459 -38.37 20.87 26.66
C PHE A 459 -39.21 21.88 25.85
N ARG A 460 -38.65 22.45 24.77
CA ARG A 460 -39.40 23.32 23.84
C ARG A 460 -40.58 22.58 23.21
N LYS A 461 -40.38 21.35 22.74
CA LYS A 461 -41.45 20.50 22.18
C LYS A 461 -42.50 20.11 23.22
N PHE A 462 -42.08 19.87 24.46
CA PHE A 462 -42.98 19.61 25.58
C PHE A 462 -43.82 20.85 25.91
N LYS A 463 -43.18 22.02 26.03
CA LYS A 463 -43.87 23.31 26.26
C LYS A 463 -44.88 23.61 25.17
N LYS A 464 -44.49 23.45 23.89
CA LYS A 464 -45.40 23.62 22.74
C LYS A 464 -46.58 22.66 22.78
N ARG A 465 -46.36 21.38 23.15
CA ARG A 465 -47.45 20.41 23.35
C ARG A 465 -48.37 20.78 24.51
N LYS A 466 -47.82 21.37 25.58
CA LYS A 466 -48.57 21.84 26.74
C LYS A 466 -49.46 23.04 26.36
N GLU A 467 -48.90 24.00 25.63
CA GLU A 467 -49.62 25.17 25.11
C GLU A 467 -50.72 24.77 24.11
N GLN A 468 -50.53 23.69 23.36
CA GLN A 468 -51.53 23.13 22.44
C GLN A 468 -52.55 22.18 23.11
N GLY A 469 -52.53 22.01 24.44
CA GLY A 469 -53.47 21.13 25.16
C GLY A 469 -53.33 19.64 24.84
N LEU A 470 -52.18 19.21 24.30
CA LEU A 470 -51.89 17.83 23.89
C LEU A 470 -51.17 17.01 24.97
N VAL A 471 -50.86 17.61 26.11
CA VAL A 471 -50.19 16.92 27.24
C VAL A 471 -51.24 16.14 28.02
N GLY A 472 -51.24 14.81 27.86
CA GLY A 472 -52.19 13.88 28.47
C GLY A 472 -53.07 13.10 27.49
N LYS A 473 -53.10 13.48 26.20
CA LYS A 473 -53.70 12.65 25.15
C LYS A 473 -52.65 11.66 24.64
N TYR A 474 -52.83 10.37 24.95
CA TYR A 474 -52.07 9.30 24.30
C TYR A 474 -52.26 9.44 22.77
N PRO A 475 -51.19 9.36 21.96
CA PRO A 475 -51.37 9.23 20.52
C PRO A 475 -52.18 7.96 20.29
N ALA A 476 -53.31 8.06 19.57
CA ALA A 476 -54.02 6.90 19.10
C ALA A 476 -53.01 6.00 18.38
N LYS A 477 -52.99 4.71 18.74
CA LYS A 477 -52.20 3.67 18.08
C LYS A 477 -52.50 3.74 16.58
N ASN A 478 -51.58 4.30 15.80
CA ASN A 478 -51.51 3.96 14.39
C ASN A 478 -50.81 2.61 14.31
N THR A 479 -51.64 1.57 14.40
CA THR A 479 -51.36 0.22 13.94
C THR A 479 -50.95 0.30 12.47
N THR A 480 -49.73 -0.16 12.16
CA THR A 480 -49.14 -0.60 10.87
C THR A 480 -47.76 0.05 10.67
N ILE A 481 -46.63 -0.63 10.44
CA ILE A 481 -46.24 -2.04 10.32
C ILE A 481 -44.79 -2.08 10.82
N ALA A 482 -44.46 -3.09 11.62
CA ALA A 482 -43.09 -3.45 11.95
C ALA A 482 -42.36 -3.94 10.68
N LEU A 483 -41.15 -3.45 10.42
CA LEU A 483 -40.20 -4.18 9.60
C LEU A 483 -38.87 -4.28 10.35
N GLN A 484 -38.52 -5.54 10.61
CA GLN A 484 -37.28 -6.08 11.17
C GLN A 484 -36.05 -5.62 10.40
#